data_AF-A0A956KG37-F1
#
_entry.id   AF-A0A956KG37-F1
#
_cell.length_a   1.000
_cell.length_b   1.000
_cell.length_c   1.000
_cell.angle_alpha   90.00
_cell.angle_beta   90.00
_cell.angle_gamma   90.00
#
_symmetry.space_group_name_H-M   'P 1'
#
loop_
_entity.id
_entity.type
_entity.pdbx_description
1 polymer ?
#
loop_
_entity_poly.entity_id
_entity_poly.type
_entity_poly.pdbx_seq_one_letter_code
_entity_poly.pdbx_strand_id
1 'polypeptide(L)'
;DKGGTMRLGAYDCELQASSLAARIYGTSHISERHRHRYELNNAFRERLSSAGLVLSGLSPDGVLVEMAELRGEEHPFFLGCQFHPEFKSKPTAPHPLFAAYIAAALRHQSARD
;
A
#
# COMPACT_ATOMS: atom_id res chain seq x y z
N ASP A 1 -1.71 -13.00 -26.99
CA ASP A 1 -0.56 -12.94 -26.08
C ASP A 1 -0.96 -12.21 -24.81
N LYS A 2 -0.66 -12.73 -23.61
CA LYS A 2 -1.02 -12.04 -22.35
C LYS A 2 0.17 -11.13 -21.98
N GLY A 3 0.22 -9.92 -22.54
CA GLY A 3 1.33 -8.97 -22.30
C GLY A 3 1.56 -8.65 -20.81
N GLY A 4 2.81 -8.41 -20.41
CA GLY A 4 3.25 -8.20 -19.03
C GLY A 4 3.63 -9.50 -18.30
N THR A 5 4.52 -9.42 -17.31
CA THR A 5 4.95 -10.59 -16.49
C THR A 5 3.93 -10.86 -15.39
N MET A 6 3.47 -12.11 -15.24
CA MET A 6 2.60 -12.48 -14.11
C MET A 6 3.42 -12.49 -12.82
N ARG A 7 3.04 -11.68 -11.84
CA ARG A 7 3.58 -11.72 -10.48
C ARG A 7 2.67 -12.55 -9.60
N LEU A 8 3.20 -13.68 -9.13
CA LEU A 8 2.48 -14.65 -8.32
C LEU A 8 3.35 -15.05 -7.12
N GLY A 9 2.82 -14.88 -5.91
CA GLY A 9 3.54 -15.21 -4.68
C GLY A 9 4.10 -13.99 -3.96
N ALA A 10 5.03 -14.21 -3.04
CA ALA A 10 5.60 -13.15 -2.21
C ALA A 10 6.63 -12.32 -2.97
N TYR A 11 6.53 -11.00 -2.88
CA TYR A 11 7.53 -10.04 -3.38
C TYR A 11 7.80 -9.00 -2.32
N ASP A 12 9.05 -8.51 -2.31
CA ASP A 12 9.50 -7.50 -1.35
C ASP A 12 9.06 -6.10 -1.78
N CYS A 13 8.85 -5.23 -0.80
CA CYS A 13 8.43 -3.86 -0.96
C CYS A 13 9.13 -2.97 0.07
N GLU A 14 9.77 -1.91 -0.42
CA GLU A 14 10.41 -0.86 0.35
C GLU A 14 9.43 0.28 0.56
N LEU A 15 9.11 0.55 1.83
CA LEU A 15 8.19 1.59 2.26
C LEU A 15 8.94 2.89 2.55
N GLN A 16 8.39 4.01 2.07
CA GLN A 16 8.89 5.33 2.41
C GLN A 16 8.75 5.57 3.91
N ALA A 17 9.85 5.92 4.60
CA ALA A 17 9.90 5.99 6.07
C ALA A 17 8.85 6.93 6.71
N SER A 18 8.45 8.01 6.03
CA SER A 18 7.44 8.96 6.51
C SER A 18 5.99 8.60 6.13
N SER A 19 5.78 7.49 5.45
CA SER A 19 4.45 7.07 4.97
C SER A 19 3.54 6.53 6.07
N LEU A 20 2.23 6.58 5.82
CA LEU A 20 1.24 5.86 6.60
C LEU A 20 1.51 4.36 6.56
N ALA A 21 1.86 3.81 5.40
CA ALA A 21 2.22 2.40 5.26
C ALA A 21 3.35 1.98 6.24
N ALA A 22 4.48 2.69 6.25
CA ALA A 22 5.60 2.39 7.15
C ALA A 22 5.20 2.49 8.63
N ARG A 23 4.37 3.48 8.99
CA ARG A 23 3.82 3.59 10.35
C ARG A 23 2.93 2.41 10.74
N ILE A 24 2.08 1.93 9.83
CA ILE A 24 1.18 0.79 10.08
C ILE A 24 1.98 -0.51 10.24
N TYR A 25 2.97 -0.74 9.38
CA TYR A 25 3.78 -1.96 9.41
C TYR A 25 4.84 -1.93 10.53
N GLY A 26 5.29 -0.76 10.97
CA GLY A 26 6.36 -0.61 11.96
C GLY A 26 7.75 -0.94 11.42
N THR A 27 7.91 -1.05 10.10
CA THR A 27 9.15 -1.37 9.37
C THR A 27 9.13 -0.67 8.01
N SER A 28 10.31 -0.43 7.43
CA SER A 28 10.44 0.08 6.06
C SER A 28 10.54 -1.02 5.00
N HIS A 29 10.67 -2.29 5.39
CA HIS A 29 10.79 -3.41 4.46
C HIS A 29 9.74 -4.48 4.77
N ILE A 30 8.94 -4.84 3.77
CA ILE A 30 7.87 -5.85 3.89
C ILE A 30 7.92 -6.83 2.72
N SER A 31 7.24 -7.98 2.86
CA SER A 31 7.10 -8.97 1.78
C SER A 31 5.65 -9.47 1.72
N GLU A 32 4.98 -9.31 0.56
CA GLU A 32 3.53 -9.46 0.41
C GLU A 32 3.14 -10.27 -0.82
N ARG A 33 1.94 -10.89 -0.80
CA ARG A 33 1.51 -11.83 -1.85
C ARG A 33 0.80 -11.13 -3.01
N HIS A 34 1.30 -11.33 -4.22
CA HIS A 34 0.74 -10.79 -5.45
C HIS A 34 0.06 -11.86 -6.30
N ARG A 35 -0.92 -11.42 -7.10
CA ARG A 35 -1.53 -12.21 -8.18
C ARG A 35 -2.06 -11.28 -9.28
N HIS A 36 -1.16 -10.58 -9.94
CA HIS A 36 -1.52 -9.61 -10.98
C HIS A 36 -0.46 -9.58 -12.10
N ARG A 37 -0.74 -8.83 -13.16
CA ARG A 37 0.14 -8.67 -14.34
C ARG A 37 0.27 -7.23 -14.80
N TYR A 38 -0.76 -6.41 -14.53
CA TYR A 38 -0.73 -4.99 -14.85
C TYR A 38 -0.05 -4.25 -13.72
N GLU A 39 0.84 -3.34 -14.11
CA GLU A 39 1.58 -2.47 -13.21
C GLU A 39 1.22 -1.02 -13.48
N LEU A 40 1.52 -0.13 -12.53
CA LEU A 40 1.47 1.30 -12.79
C LEU A 40 2.41 1.64 -13.94
N ASN A 41 1.91 2.38 -14.94
CA ASN A 41 2.76 2.90 -15.99
C ASN A 41 3.64 4.03 -15.45
N ASN A 42 4.95 3.79 -15.40
CA ASN A 42 5.93 4.70 -14.83
C ASN A 42 5.96 6.09 -15.50
N ALA A 43 5.51 6.20 -16.75
CA ALA A 43 5.37 7.49 -17.44
C ALA A 43 4.38 8.44 -16.74
N PHE A 44 3.48 7.93 -15.88
CA PHE A 44 2.50 8.74 -15.15
C PHE A 44 2.90 9.05 -13.70
N ARG A 45 4.03 8.53 -13.19
CA ARG A 45 4.45 8.71 -11.78
C ARG A 45 4.51 10.17 -11.39
N GLU A 46 5.25 10.97 -12.14
CA GLU A 46 5.43 12.40 -11.84
C GLU A 46 4.11 13.15 -11.85
N ARG A 47 3.24 12.87 -12.82
CA ARG A 47 1.92 13.50 -12.91
C ARG A 47 1.03 13.15 -11.72
N LEU A 48 1.03 11.88 -11.30
CA LEU A 48 0.25 11.42 -10.14
C LEU A 48 0.80 12.00 -8.83
N SER A 49 2.12 12.00 -8.65
CA SER A 49 2.75 12.55 -7.46
C SER A 49 2.62 14.07 -7.37
N SER A 50 2.69 14.77 -8.49
CA SER A 50 2.40 16.21 -8.56
C SER A 50 0.94 16.53 -8.23
N ALA A 51 0.03 15.57 -8.40
CA ALA A 51 -1.38 15.68 -8.03
C ALA A 51 -1.68 15.23 -6.58
N GLY A 52 -0.65 14.94 -5.77
CA GLY A 52 -0.79 14.59 -4.35
C GLY A 52 -0.60 13.11 -4.01
N LEU A 53 -0.54 12.22 -4.99
CA LEU A 53 -0.38 10.78 -4.73
C LEU A 53 1.05 10.44 -4.27
N VAL A 54 1.16 9.90 -3.06
CA VAL A 54 2.43 9.41 -2.53
C VAL A 54 2.61 7.95 -2.95
N LEU A 55 3.68 7.65 -3.68
CA LEU A 55 4.07 6.27 -4.01
C LEU A 55 4.81 5.68 -2.80
N SER A 56 4.05 5.30 -1.77
CA SER A 56 4.59 4.97 -0.45
C SER A 56 5.28 3.62 -0.34
N GLY A 57 5.12 2.74 -1.33
CA GLY A 57 5.81 1.45 -1.38
C GLY A 57 6.24 1.10 -2.79
N LEU A 58 7.52 0.74 -2.96
CA LEU A 58 8.12 0.39 -4.24
C LEU A 58 8.80 -0.99 -4.17
N SER A 59 8.98 -1.65 -5.30
CA SER A 59 9.90 -2.81 -5.37
C SER A 59 11.33 -2.38 -5.00
N PRO A 60 12.23 -3.31 -4.61
CA PRO A 60 13.60 -2.97 -4.19
C PRO A 60 14.43 -2.24 -5.24
N ASP A 61 14.14 -2.44 -6.54
CA ASP A 61 14.76 -1.72 -7.65
C ASP A 61 14.12 -0.35 -7.94
N GLY A 62 13.06 0.01 -7.22
CA GLY A 62 12.30 1.25 -7.37
C GLY A 62 11.37 1.30 -8.59
N VAL A 63 11.29 0.23 -9.39
CA VAL A 63 10.63 0.23 -10.71
C VAL A 63 9.14 -0.07 -10.65
N LEU A 64 8.67 -0.84 -9.68
CA LEU A 64 7.25 -1.17 -9.51
C LEU A 64 6.67 -0.40 -8.33
N VAL A 65 5.43 0.05 -8.48
CA VAL A 65 4.68 0.68 -7.38
C VAL A 65 3.83 -0.38 -6.72
N GLU A 66 4.13 -0.68 -5.47
CA GLU A 66 3.45 -1.71 -4.70
C GLU A 66 2.37 -1.12 -3.78
N MET A 67 2.59 0.11 -3.32
CA MET A 67 1.64 0.85 -2.47
C MET A 67 1.60 2.32 -2.85
N ALA A 68 0.41 2.91 -2.70
CA ALA A 68 0.21 4.34 -2.83
C ALA A 68 -0.79 4.86 -1.78
N GLU A 69 -0.65 6.11 -1.38
CA GLU A 69 -1.48 6.75 -0.37
C GLU A 69 -1.67 8.24 -0.67
N LEU A 70 -2.63 8.86 0.01
CA LEU A 70 -2.72 10.33 0.09
C LEU A 70 -2.12 10.79 1.42
N ARG A 71 -1.67 12.04 1.45
CA ARG A 71 -1.13 12.65 2.68
C ARG A 71 -2.23 12.80 3.74
N GLY A 72 -1.83 12.74 5.01
CA GLY A 72 -2.77 12.78 6.13
C GLY A 72 -3.57 14.09 6.21
N GLU A 73 -3.00 15.18 5.72
CA GLU A 73 -3.68 16.48 5.61
C GLU A 73 -4.80 16.47 4.55
N GLU A 74 -4.68 15.62 3.53
CA GLU A 74 -5.68 15.47 2.45
C GLU A 74 -6.75 14.45 2.82
N HIS A 75 -6.35 13.30 3.35
CA HIS A 75 -7.27 12.24 3.77
C HIS A 75 -6.72 11.46 4.97
N PRO A 76 -7.49 11.30 6.06
CA PRO A 76 -6.98 10.72 7.31
C PRO A 76 -6.57 9.25 7.19
N PHE A 77 -7.15 8.53 6.23
CA PHE A 77 -6.76 7.15 5.89
C PHE A 77 -7.10 6.83 4.43
N PHE A 78 -6.15 7.05 3.51
CA PHE A 78 -6.25 6.62 2.11
C PHE A 78 -5.01 5.81 1.76
N LEU A 79 -5.17 4.54 1.45
CA LEU A 79 -4.07 3.64 1.16
C LEU A 79 -4.54 2.54 0.21
N GLY A 80 -3.78 2.33 -0.86
CA GLY A 80 -3.95 1.24 -1.81
C GLY A 80 -2.67 0.40 -1.91
N CYS A 81 -2.84 -0.89 -2.17
CA CYS A 81 -1.74 -1.83 -2.41
C CYS A 81 -2.07 -2.75 -3.58
N GLN A 82 -1.05 -3.20 -4.30
CA GLN A 82 -1.16 -4.16 -5.42
C GLN A 82 -1.20 -5.62 -4.95
N PHE A 83 -0.71 -5.89 -3.74
CA PHE A 83 -0.73 -7.21 -3.14
C PHE A 83 -2.06 -7.52 -2.42
N HIS A 84 -2.15 -8.74 -1.90
CA HIS A 84 -3.30 -9.30 -1.21
C HIS A 84 -2.98 -9.51 0.28
N PRO A 85 -3.10 -8.46 1.12
CA PRO A 85 -2.82 -8.56 2.56
C PRO A 85 -3.75 -9.55 3.28
N GLU A 86 -4.93 -9.82 2.71
CA GLU A 86 -5.91 -10.77 3.23
C GLU A 86 -5.35 -12.18 3.35
N PHE A 87 -4.42 -12.59 2.48
CA PHE A 87 -3.84 -13.93 2.53
C PHE A 87 -2.84 -14.12 3.67
N LYS A 88 -2.38 -13.04 4.32
CA LYS A 88 -1.49 -13.09 5.49
C LYS A 88 -2.20 -12.78 6.80
N SER A 89 -3.46 -12.33 6.75
CA SER A 89 -4.26 -12.08 7.95
C SER A 89 -4.69 -13.38 8.62
N LYS A 90 -4.64 -13.42 9.95
CA LYS A 90 -5.10 -14.57 10.77
C LYS A 90 -6.03 -14.07 11.88
N PRO A 91 -6.97 -14.89 12.38
CA PRO A 91 -7.85 -14.49 13.49
C PRO A 91 -7.11 -14.04 14.75
N THR A 92 -5.99 -14.68 15.08
CA THR A 92 -5.14 -14.37 16.24
C THR A 92 -4.02 -13.36 15.96
N ALA A 93 -3.83 -13.01 14.69
CA ALA A 93 -2.80 -12.08 14.23
C ALA A 93 -3.34 -11.35 12.99
N PRO A 94 -4.26 -10.38 13.18
CA PRO A 94 -4.85 -9.65 12.07
C PRO A 94 -3.75 -8.88 11.34
N HIS A 95 -3.85 -8.84 10.02
CA HIS A 95 -2.86 -8.12 9.24
C HIS A 95 -2.91 -6.60 9.56
N PRO A 96 -1.75 -5.93 9.72
CA PRO A 96 -1.69 -4.54 10.18
C PRO A 96 -2.56 -3.56 9.39
N LEU A 97 -2.62 -3.69 8.05
CA LEU A 97 -3.46 -2.82 7.21
C LEU A 97 -4.95 -2.90 7.56
N PHE A 98 -5.49 -4.10 7.84
CA PHE A 98 -6.90 -4.23 8.23
C PHE A 98 -7.16 -3.69 9.63
N ALA A 99 -6.28 -4.00 10.59
CA ALA A 99 -6.41 -3.46 11.95
C ALA A 99 -6.36 -1.92 11.94
N ALA A 100 -5.45 -1.33 11.16
CA ALA A 100 -5.33 0.12 11.02
C ALA A 100 -6.53 0.74 10.31
N TYR A 101 -7.06 0.10 9.27
CA TYR A 101 -8.27 0.55 8.55
C TYR A 101 -9.48 0.58 9.48
N ILE A 102 -9.73 -0.49 10.25
CA ILE A 102 -10.84 -0.53 11.21
C ILE A 102 -10.65 0.53 12.30
N ALA A 103 -9.45 0.69 12.84
CA ALA A 103 -9.16 1.74 13.81
C ALA A 103 -9.41 3.15 13.24
N ALA A 104 -9.07 3.38 11.97
CA ALA A 104 -9.36 4.65 11.30
C ALA A 104 -10.86 4.86 11.10
N ALA A 105 -11.60 3.81 10.73
CA ALA A 105 -13.05 3.86 10.58
C ALA A 105 -13.75 4.19 11.92
N LEU A 106 -13.31 3.58 13.02
CA LEU A 106 -13.83 3.88 14.37
C LEU A 106 -13.54 5.32 14.79
N ARG A 107 -12.31 5.82 14.55
CA ARG A 107 -11.98 7.24 14.82
C ARG A 107 -12.86 8.19 14.01
N HIS A 108 -13.08 7.87 12.74
CA HIS A 108 -13.96 8.67 11.88
C HIS A 108 -15.42 8.64 12.36
N GLN A 109 -15.93 7.50 12.83
CA GLN A 109 -17.25 7.40 13.45
C GLN A 109 -17.33 8.30 14.69
N SER A 110 -16.40 8.16 15.63
CA SER A 110 -16.42 8.94 16.88
C SER A 110 -16.24 10.45 16.68
N ALA A 111 -15.61 10.89 15.59
CA ALA A 111 -15.48 12.31 15.26
C ALA A 111 -16.76 12.92 14.65
N ARG A 112 -17.73 12.08 14.26
CA ARG A 112 -19.01 12.51 13.70
C ARG A 112 -20.14 12.54 14.73
N ASP A 113 -19.98 11.79 15.82
CA ASP A 113 -20.88 11.77 16.97
C ASP A 113 -20.59 12.97 17.90
#